data_AF-A0A968I0E4-F1
#
_entry.id   AF-A0A968I0E4-F1
#
_cell.length_a   1.000
_cell.length_b   1.000
_cell.length_c   1.000
_cell.angle_alpha   90.00
_cell.angle_beta   90.00
_cell.angle_gamma   90.00
#
_symmetry.space_group_name_H-M   'P 1'
#
loop_
_entity.id
_entity.type
_entity.pdbx_description
1 polymer ?
#
loop_
_entity_poly.entity_id
_entity_poly.type
_entity_poly.pdbx_seq_one_letter_code
_entity_poly.pdbx_strand_id
1 'polypeptide(L)' 'MTPLQLEHLTILQNRVQQFFSSDSSGHDWWHTKRVHDLASRLAKLEGADEYVV' A
#
# COMPACT_ATOMS: atom_id res chain seq x y z
N MET A 1 -12.27 -1.87 7.08
CA MET A 1 -12.53 -1.59 5.64
C MET A 1 -13.75 -2.33 5.15
N THR A 2 -14.49 -1.73 4.22
CA THR A 2 -15.61 -2.35 3.49
C THR A 2 -15.12 -3.17 2.29
N PRO A 3 -15.96 -4.04 1.69
CA PRO A 3 -15.60 -4.79 0.48
C PRO A 3 -15.15 -3.90 -0.68
N LEU A 4 -15.84 -2.78 -0.90
CA LEU A 4 -15.48 -1.80 -1.94
C LEU A 4 -14.11 -1.16 -1.67
N GLN A 5 -13.81 -0.85 -0.41
CA GLN A 5 -12.51 -0.31 -0.02
C GLN A 5 -11.37 -1.31 -0.28
N LEU A 6 -11.59 -2.60 -0.01
CA LEU A 6 -10.61 -3.65 -0.31
C LEU A 6 -10.39 -3.82 -1.83
N GLU A 7 -11.44 -3.68 -2.62
CA GLU A 7 -11.34 -3.69 -4.09
C GLU A 7 -10.50 -2.51 -4.59
N HIS A 8 -10.74 -1.29 -4.09
CA HIS A 8 -9.93 -0.11 -4.42
C HIS A 8 -8.44 -0.32 -4.10
N LEU A 9 -8.13 -0.85 -2.91
CA LEU A 9 -6.75 -1.13 -2.51
C LEU A 9 -6.09 -2.17 -3.41
N THR A 10 -6.82 -3.22 -3.78
CA THR A 10 -6.31 -4.26 -4.69
C THR A 10 -5.97 -3.68 -6.06
N ILE A 11 -6.84 -2.82 -6.61
CA ILE A 11 -6.60 -2.14 -7.90
C ILE A 11 -5.38 -1.21 -7.79
N LEU A 12 -5.26 -0.45 -6.69
CA LEU A 12 -4.15 0.47 -6.48
C LEU A 12 -2.81 -0.26 -6.34
N GLN A 13 -2.76 -1.32 -5.52
CA GLN A 13 -1.54 -2.13 -5.34
C GLN A 13 -1.03 -2.68 -6.67
N ASN A 14 -1.93 -3.24 -7.50
CA ASN A 14 -1.55 -3.74 -8.82
C ASN A 14 -0.98 -2.64 -9.72
N ARG A 15 -1.59 -1.44 -9.72
CA ARG A 15 -1.09 -0.29 -10.50
C ARG A 15 0.28 0.18 -10.03
N VAL A 16 0.49 0.27 -8.71
CA VAL A 16 1.77 0.68 -8.12
C VAL A 16 2.86 -0.35 -8.42
N GLN A 17 2.56 -1.64 -8.29
CA GLN A 17 3.50 -2.71 -8.64
C GLN A 17 3.91 -2.65 -10.12
N GLN A 18 2.95 -2.40 -11.03
CA GLN A 18 3.23 -2.22 -12.46
C GLN A 18 4.06 -0.96 -12.72
N PHE A 19 3.72 0.16 -12.08
CA PHE A 19 4.43 1.43 -12.24
C PHE A 19 5.92 1.30 -11.88
N PHE A 20 6.23 0.58 -10.81
CA PHE A 20 7.60 0.35 -10.35
C PHE A 20 8.28 -0.90 -10.93
N SER A 21 7.66 -1.59 -11.89
CA SER A 21 8.17 -2.88 -12.42
C SER A 21 9.53 -2.79 -13.11
N SER A 22 9.93 -1.60 -13.57
CA SER A 22 11.20 -1.33 -14.24
C SER A 22 12.18 -0.50 -13.40
N ASP A 23 11.84 -0.17 -12.15
CA ASP A 23 12.72 0.61 -11.27
C ASP A 23 13.74 -0.31 -10.57
N SER A 24 15.01 0.07 -10.64
CA SER A 24 16.14 -0.61 -9.98
C SER A 24 16.93 0.29 -9.04
N SER A 25 16.46 1.51 -8.79
CA SER A 25 17.08 2.51 -7.91
C SER A 25 16.94 2.19 -6.42
N GLY A 26 16.11 1.20 -6.07
CA GLY A 26 15.73 0.88 -4.70
C GLY A 26 14.43 1.56 -4.23
N HIS A 27 13.82 2.42 -5.06
CA HIS A 27 12.45 2.92 -4.87
C HIS A 27 11.41 2.06 -5.60
N ASP A 28 11.66 0.76 -5.63
CA ASP A 28 10.82 -0.21 -6.32
C ASP A 28 9.50 -0.51 -5.56
N TRP A 29 8.71 -1.41 -6.13
CA TRP A 29 7.50 -1.93 -5.51
C TRP A 29 7.74 -2.42 -4.07
N TRP A 30 8.87 -3.08 -3.82
CA TRP A 30 9.17 -3.64 -2.51
C TRP A 30 9.41 -2.56 -1.47
N HIS A 31 10.06 -1.46 -1.82
CA HIS A 31 10.17 -0.29 -0.94
C HIS A 31 8.79 0.24 -0.57
N THR A 32 7.94 0.54 -1.56
CA THR A 32 6.59 1.06 -1.34
C THR A 32 5.74 0.10 -0.50
N LYS A 33 5.81 -1.20 -0.77
CA LYS A 33 5.10 -2.23 0.00
C LYS A 33 5.52 -2.23 1.48
N ARG A 34 6.82 -2.16 1.77
CA ARG A 34 7.31 -2.14 3.16
C ARG A 34 6.84 -0.89 3.91
N VAL A 35 6.83 0.27 3.24
CA VAL A 35 6.32 1.52 3.81
C VAL A 35 4.82 1.39 4.12
N HIS A 36 4.02 0.90 3.17
CA HIS A 36 2.59 0.64 3.37
C HIS A 36 2.33 -0.34 4.53
N ASP A 37 3.01 -1.48 4.57
CA ASP A 37 2.81 -2.49 5.62
C ASP A 37 3.12 -1.93 7.02
N LEU A 38 4.17 -1.11 7.14
CA LEU A 38 4.50 -0.42 8.38
C LEU A 38 3.44 0.62 8.75
N ALA A 39 3.01 1.45 7.79
CA ALA A 39 2.02 2.49 8.01
C ALA A 39 0.64 1.91 8.40
N SER A 40 0.19 0.83 7.75
CA SER A 40 -1.06 0.13 8.09
C SER A 40 -0.99 -0.44 9.51
N ARG A 41 0.15 -1.04 9.89
CA ARG A 41 0.36 -1.51 11.27
C ARG A 41 0.27 -0.37 12.28
N LEU A 42 0.90 0.77 12.00
CA LEU A 42 0.83 1.95 12.87
C LEU A 42 -0.60 2.49 12.95
N ALA A 43 -1.28 2.65 11.82
CA ALA A 43 -2.66 3.14 11.79
C ALA A 43 -3.59 2.26 12.64
N LYS A 44 -3.44 0.94 12.56
CA LYS A 44 -4.18 0.00 13.41
C LYS A 44 -3.87 0.15 14.90
N LEU A 45 -2.62 0.36 15.27
CA LEU A 45 -2.21 0.53 16.67
C LEU A 45 -2.71 1.86 17.25
N GLU A 46 -2.72 2.91 16.44
CA GLU A 46 -3.12 4.27 16.84
C GLU A 46 -4.63 4.52 16.71
N GLY A 47 -5.39 3.55 16.19
CA GLY A 47 -6.84 3.71 15.93
C GLY A 47 -7.14 4.70 14.80
N ALA A 48 -6.19 4.92 13.88
CA ALA A 48 -6.36 5.75 12.70
C ALA A 48 -7.12 5.01 11.59
N ASP A 49 -7.58 5.76 10.58
CA ASP A 49 -8.26 5.18 9.42
C ASP A 49 -7.25 4.46 8.52
N GLU A 50 -7.33 3.13 8.48
CA GLU A 50 -6.47 2.28 7.66
C GLU A 50 -6.73 2.45 6.15
N TYR A 51 -7.90 2.95 5.73
CA TYR A 51 -8.24 3.05 4.31
C TYR A 51 -7.49 4.15 3.56
N VAL A 52 -7.00 5.18 4.27
CA VAL A 52 -6.28 6.33 3.68
C VAL A 52 -4.76 6.17 3.70
N VAL A 53 -4.26 5.05 4.23
CA VAL A 53 -2.84 4.69 4.26
C VAL A 53 -2.38 4.15 2.92
#